data_AF-A0A7J3C6J9-F1
#
_entry.id   AF-A0A7J3C6J9-F1
#
_cell.length_a   1.000
_cell.length_b   1.000
_cell.length_c   1.000
_cell.angle_alpha   90.00
_cell.angle_beta   90.00
_cell.angle_gamma   90.00
#
_symmetry.space_group_name_H-M   'P 1'
#
loop_
_entity.id
_entity.type
_entity.pdbx_description
1 polymer ?
#
loop_
_entity_poly.entity_id
_entity_poly.type
_entity_poly.pdbx_seq_one_letter_code
_entity_poly.pdbx_strand_id
1 'polypeptide(L)'
;MANTEAKISKLESELSNLRLTASYGTDCTQIAKIELQLSMLYNQSGNKPKADELVEEAQKTLNDPLCQSSRDKLSMLRYIESYKSNPRLATVGSMPAIYRYLSMIVLLGGYLGLYLASTTLHMSSNDYLVGILAIFVLSIIINFAVRASYTRKVRAQQ
;
A
#
# COMPACT_ATOMS: atom_id res chain seq x y z
N MET A 1 13.17 7.83 -12.13
CA MET A 1 13.27 6.91 -13.28
C MET A 1 14.43 5.91 -13.09
N ALA A 2 15.65 6.34 -12.75
CA ALA A 2 16.77 5.40 -12.50
C ALA A 2 16.52 4.33 -11.39
N ASN A 3 15.81 4.69 -10.31
CA ASN A 3 15.53 3.75 -9.21
C ASN A 3 14.49 2.68 -9.59
N THR A 4 13.52 3.02 -10.45
CA THR A 4 12.50 2.06 -10.92
C THR A 4 13.09 1.02 -11.87
N GLU A 5 13.99 1.42 -12.76
CA GLU A 5 14.68 0.52 -13.69
C GLU A 5 15.61 -0.46 -12.96
N ALA A 6 16.37 0.02 -11.97
CA ALA A 6 17.20 -0.85 -11.14
C ALA A 6 16.37 -1.88 -10.35
N LYS A 7 15.19 -1.49 -9.87
CA LYS A 7 14.24 -2.40 -9.21
C LYS A 7 13.65 -3.43 -10.16
N ILE A 8 13.26 -3.01 -11.37
CA ILE A 8 12.77 -3.92 -12.42
C ILE A 8 13.84 -4.96 -12.74
N SER A 9 15.07 -4.52 -13.03
CA SER A 9 16.18 -5.43 -13.37
C SER A 9 16.48 -6.42 -12.24
N LYS A 10 16.46 -5.97 -10.98
CA LYS A 10 16.64 -6.86 -9.83
C LYS A 10 15.54 -7.92 -9.74
N LEU A 11 14.27 -7.50 -9.86
CA LEU A 11 13.12 -8.41 -9.77
C LEU A 11 13.05 -9.38 -10.96
N GLU A 12 13.45 -8.96 -12.15
CA GLU A 12 13.56 -9.84 -13.32
C GLU A 12 14.65 -10.90 -13.14
N SER A 13 15.80 -10.53 -12.57
CA SER A 13 16.87 -11.46 -12.22
C SER A 13 16.43 -12.46 -11.15
N GLU A 14 15.70 -12.00 -10.13
CA GLU A 14 15.15 -12.85 -9.07
C GLU A 14 14.09 -13.81 -9.60
N LEU A 15 13.19 -13.34 -10.48
CA LEU A 15 12.20 -14.17 -11.17
C LEU A 15 12.86 -15.26 -12.03
N SER A 16 13.89 -14.89 -12.80
CA SER A 16 14.64 -15.82 -13.64
C SER A 16 15.29 -16.92 -12.80
N ASN A 17 15.99 -16.55 -11.73
CA ASN A 17 16.60 -17.51 -10.81
C ASN A 17 15.54 -18.43 -10.17
N LEU A 18 14.42 -17.88 -9.70
CA LEU A 18 13.34 -18.67 -9.12
C LEU A 18 12.73 -19.64 -10.12
N ARG A 19 12.50 -19.24 -11.37
CA ARG A 19 12.00 -20.15 -12.42
C ARG A 19 13.01 -21.27 -12.75
N LEU A 20 14.32 -21.01 -12.62
CA LEU A 20 15.37 -22.01 -12.83
C LEU A 20 15.52 -22.98 -11.66
N THR A 21 15.28 -22.52 -10.42
CA THR A 21 15.40 -23.33 -9.21
C THR A 21 14.10 -24.01 -8.80
N ALA A 22 12.95 -23.45 -9.18
CA ALA A 22 11.65 -24.00 -8.87
C ALA A 22 11.44 -25.31 -9.63
N SER A 23 11.28 -26.40 -8.87
CA SER A 23 11.02 -27.73 -9.39
C SER A 23 9.64 -28.16 -8.92
N TYR A 24 8.76 -28.57 -9.84
CA TYR A 24 7.46 -29.20 -9.52
C TYR A 24 6.54 -28.41 -8.57
N GLY A 25 6.22 -27.15 -8.90
CA GLY A 25 5.20 -26.37 -8.19
C GLY A 25 5.62 -25.79 -6.84
N THR A 26 6.86 -26.00 -6.40
CA THR A 26 7.45 -25.26 -5.28
C THR A 26 7.65 -23.80 -5.67
N ASP A 27 7.43 -22.87 -4.74
CA ASP A 27 7.60 -21.42 -4.91
C ASP A 27 6.65 -20.69 -5.89
N CYS A 28 5.56 -21.34 -6.32
CA CYS A 28 4.53 -20.70 -7.16
C CYS A 28 3.98 -19.38 -6.58
N THR A 29 3.85 -19.28 -5.25
CA THR A 29 3.43 -18.04 -4.57
C THR A 29 4.51 -16.97 -4.58
N GLN A 30 5.79 -17.33 -4.54
CA GLN A 30 6.89 -16.38 -4.62
C GLN A 30 7.04 -15.82 -6.04
N ILE A 31 6.94 -16.70 -7.04
CA ILE A 31 6.95 -16.33 -8.46
C ILE A 31 5.81 -15.36 -8.75
N ALA A 32 4.58 -15.72 -8.39
CA ALA A 32 3.41 -14.86 -8.59
C ALA A 32 3.52 -13.52 -7.85
N LYS A 33 4.14 -13.51 -6.66
CA LYS A 33 4.40 -12.26 -5.92
C LYS A 33 5.34 -11.33 -6.66
N ILE A 34 6.42 -11.86 -7.24
CA ILE A 34 7.39 -11.07 -8.01
C ILE A 34 6.74 -10.56 -9.31
N GLU A 35 5.97 -11.39 -9.99
CA GLU A 35 5.20 -11.00 -11.19
C GLU A 35 4.22 -9.85 -10.89
N LEU A 36 3.52 -9.90 -9.77
CA LEU A 36 2.65 -8.81 -9.32
C LEU A 36 3.42 -7.53 -8.93
N GLN A 37 4.63 -7.65 -8.39
CA GLN A 37 5.47 -6.48 -8.11
C GLN A 37 5.99 -5.84 -9.41
N LEU A 38 6.42 -6.67 -10.37
CA LEU A 38 6.82 -6.21 -11.68
C LEU A 38 5.66 -5.55 -12.42
N SER A 39 4.45 -6.10 -12.34
CA SER A 39 3.28 -5.50 -12.99
C SER A 39 2.97 -4.10 -12.44
N MET A 40 3.09 -3.89 -11.13
CA MET A 40 2.95 -2.56 -10.53
C MET A 40 4.01 -1.58 -11.04
N LEU A 41 5.27 -2.02 -11.19
CA LEU A 41 6.36 -1.18 -11.70
C LEU A 41 6.19 -0.85 -13.18
N TYR A 42 5.77 -1.82 -13.99
CA TYR A 42 5.49 -1.61 -15.42
C TYR A 42 4.27 -0.71 -15.65
N ASN A 43 3.25 -0.81 -14.80
CA ASN A 43 2.10 0.10 -14.85
C ASN A 43 2.53 1.53 -14.44
N GLN A 44 3.40 1.68 -13.44
CA GLN A 44 3.98 2.97 -13.06
C GLN A 44 4.89 3.59 -14.12
N SER A 45 5.58 2.77 -14.92
CA SER A 45 6.40 3.24 -16.05
C SER A 45 5.59 3.51 -17.33
N GLY A 46 4.26 3.32 -17.29
CA GLY A 46 3.35 3.54 -18.42
C GLY A 46 3.23 2.36 -19.39
N ASN A 47 3.94 1.26 -19.15
CA ASN A 47 3.85 0.04 -19.94
C ASN A 47 2.73 -0.89 -19.42
N LYS A 48 1.49 -0.48 -19.67
CA LYS A 48 0.29 -1.27 -19.32
C LYS A 48 0.25 -2.66 -19.96
N PRO A 49 0.58 -2.84 -21.25
CA PRO A 49 0.53 -4.17 -21.86
C PRO A 49 1.39 -5.20 -21.12
N LYS A 50 2.63 -4.82 -20.78
CA LYS A 50 3.55 -5.71 -20.04
C LYS A 50 3.08 -5.92 -18.59
N ALA A 51 2.46 -4.93 -17.97
CA ALA A 51 1.87 -5.09 -16.64
C ALA A 51 0.73 -6.11 -16.64
N ASP A 52 -0.17 -6.03 -17.62
CA ASP A 52 -1.32 -6.94 -17.71
C ASP A 52 -0.88 -8.37 -18.05
N GLU A 53 0.13 -8.53 -18.90
CA GLU A 53 0.78 -9.81 -19.19
C GLU A 53 1.30 -10.46 -17.90
N LEU A 54 2.03 -9.73 -17.08
CA LEU A 54 2.57 -10.22 -15.81
C LEU A 54 1.48 -10.59 -14.80
N VAL A 55 0.36 -9.87 -14.77
CA VAL A 55 -0.79 -10.24 -13.93
C VAL A 55 -1.45 -11.54 -14.42
N GLU A 56 -1.49 -11.76 -15.73
CA GLU A 56 -2.00 -13.00 -16.30
C GLU A 56 -1.05 -14.18 -16.03
N GLU A 57 0.26 -13.99 -16.16
CA GLU A 57 1.27 -14.99 -15.77
C GLU A 57 1.15 -15.36 -14.29
N ALA A 58 1.02 -14.37 -13.40
CA ALA A 58 0.80 -14.61 -11.96
C ALA A 58 -0.45 -15.46 -11.70
N GLN A 59 -1.53 -15.19 -12.44
CA GLN A 59 -2.75 -15.98 -12.32
C GLN A 59 -2.54 -17.42 -12.79
N LYS A 60 -1.85 -17.63 -13.92
CA LYS A 60 -1.54 -18.97 -14.45
C LYS A 60 -0.68 -19.76 -13.47
N THR A 61 0.39 -19.15 -12.96
CA THR A 61 1.29 -19.76 -11.96
C THR A 61 0.55 -20.18 -10.69
N LEU A 62 -0.38 -19.35 -10.21
CA LEU A 62 -1.19 -19.68 -9.02
C LEU A 62 -2.26 -20.73 -9.30
N ASN A 63 -2.80 -20.80 -10.52
CA ASN A 63 -3.82 -21.79 -10.91
C ASN A 63 -3.24 -23.14 -11.33
N ASP A 64 -1.92 -23.27 -11.45
CA ASP A 64 -1.27 -24.54 -11.72
C ASP A 64 -1.69 -25.60 -10.68
N PRO A 65 -2.14 -26.79 -11.10
CA PRO A 65 -2.51 -27.88 -10.19
C PRO A 65 -1.35 -28.33 -9.28
N LEU A 66 -0.10 -28.08 -9.66
CA LEU A 66 1.08 -28.35 -8.83
C LEU A 66 1.28 -27.32 -7.71
N CYS A 67 0.64 -26.14 -7.81
CA CYS A 67 0.73 -25.11 -6.79
C CYS A 67 -0.23 -25.40 -5.63
N GLN A 68 0.33 -25.84 -4.50
CA GLN A 68 -0.45 -26.15 -3.29
C GLN A 68 -1.37 -25.01 -2.86
N SER A 69 -2.59 -25.35 -2.47
CA SER A 69 -3.55 -24.39 -1.94
C SER A 69 -3.08 -23.84 -0.58
N SER A 70 -2.64 -22.60 -0.57
CA SER A 70 -2.26 -21.87 0.65
C SER A 70 -3.13 -20.63 0.85
N ARG A 71 -3.16 -20.11 2.08
CA ARG A 71 -3.81 -18.82 2.39
C ARG A 71 -3.27 -17.69 1.51
N ASP A 72 -1.98 -17.73 1.18
CA ASP A 72 -1.31 -16.73 0.36
C ASP A 72 -1.74 -16.82 -1.10
N LYS A 73 -1.84 -18.02 -1.67
CA LYS A 73 -2.42 -18.24 -3.02
C LYS A 73 -3.83 -17.65 -3.13
N LEU A 74 -4.69 -17.93 -2.15
CA LEU A 74 -6.06 -17.43 -2.11
C LEU A 74 -6.16 -15.90 -1.95
N SER A 75 -5.22 -15.27 -1.23
CA SER A 75 -5.19 -13.82 -1.08
C SER A 75 -4.70 -13.13 -2.37
N MET A 76 -3.69 -13.71 -3.02
CA MET A 76 -3.16 -13.22 -4.30
C MET A 76 -4.18 -13.38 -5.45
N LEU A 77 -4.89 -14.50 -5.53
CA LEU A 77 -5.96 -14.68 -6.52
C LEU A 77 -7.07 -13.64 -6.38
N ARG A 78 -7.51 -13.35 -5.14
CA ARG A 78 -8.48 -12.28 -4.87
C ARG A 78 -7.95 -10.90 -5.25
N TYR A 79 -6.66 -10.64 -5.02
CA TYR A 79 -6.03 -9.41 -5.47
C TYR A 79 -6.04 -9.27 -7.00
N ILE A 80 -5.67 -10.33 -7.72
CA ILE A 80 -5.70 -10.38 -9.18
C ILE A 80 -7.12 -10.19 -9.72
N GLU A 81 -8.10 -10.84 -9.12
CA GLU A 81 -9.51 -10.69 -9.51
C GLU A 81 -9.99 -9.25 -9.31
N SER A 82 -9.66 -8.64 -8.18
CA SER A 82 -9.96 -7.23 -7.91
C SER A 82 -9.22 -6.28 -8.87
N TYR A 83 -8.01 -6.63 -9.31
CA TYR A 83 -7.25 -5.86 -10.29
C TYR A 83 -7.92 -5.91 -11.66
N LYS A 84 -8.31 -7.12 -12.12
CA LYS A 84 -8.99 -7.31 -13.41
C LYS A 84 -10.38 -6.67 -13.45
N SER A 85 -11.13 -6.74 -12.34
CA SER A 85 -12.45 -6.10 -12.24
C SER A 85 -12.35 -4.57 -12.17
N ASN A 86 -11.23 -4.03 -11.71
CA ASN A 86 -11.02 -2.59 -11.55
C ASN A 86 -9.60 -2.17 -11.99
N PRO A 87 -9.31 -2.13 -13.31
CA PRO A 87 -7.97 -1.82 -13.83
C PRO A 87 -7.50 -0.40 -13.48
N ARG A 88 -8.40 0.46 -12.99
CA ARG A 88 -8.10 1.84 -12.54
C ARG A 88 -7.58 1.94 -11.09
N LEU A 89 -7.68 0.88 -10.29
CA LEU A 89 -7.18 0.84 -8.89
C LEU A 89 -5.73 0.31 -8.79
N ALA A 90 -5.23 -0.29 -9.86
CA ALA A 90 -3.88 -0.85 -10.01
C ALA A 90 -2.74 0.16 -9.86
N THR A 91 -3.02 1.43 -10.16
CA THR A 91 -2.05 2.53 -10.23
C THR A 91 -1.96 3.35 -8.94
N VAL A 92 -2.66 2.93 -7.88
CA VAL A 92 -2.56 3.59 -6.58
C VAL A 92 -1.21 3.20 -5.97
N GLY A 93 -0.17 3.98 -6.25
CA GLY A 93 1.13 3.85 -5.61
C GLY A 93 0.97 3.77 -4.10
N SER A 94 1.85 3.00 -3.44
CA SER A 94 1.82 2.80 -1.98
C SER A 94 1.62 4.14 -1.28
N MET A 95 0.52 4.27 -0.52
CA MET A 95 0.18 5.51 0.20
C MET A 95 1.41 5.98 1.01
N PRO A 96 1.89 7.22 0.81
CA PRO A 96 3.13 7.67 1.45
C PRO A 96 3.04 7.52 2.97
N ALA A 97 4.12 7.04 3.61
CA ALA A 97 4.15 6.77 5.05
C ALA A 97 3.73 7.98 5.90
N ILE A 98 3.98 9.19 5.42
CA ILE A 98 3.58 10.45 6.07
C ILE A 98 2.06 10.49 6.30
N TYR A 99 1.25 10.06 5.32
CA TYR A 99 -0.21 10.04 5.46
C TYR A 99 -0.70 8.95 6.43
N ARG A 100 0.09 7.89 6.63
CA ARG A 100 -0.19 6.83 7.60
C ARG A 100 0.03 7.32 9.04
N TYR A 101 1.04 8.16 9.28
CA TYR A 101 1.39 8.67 10.60
C TYR A 101 0.85 10.07 10.91
N LEU A 102 0.21 10.74 9.96
CA LEU A 102 -0.31 12.11 10.11
C LEU A 102 -1.23 12.26 11.34
N SER A 103 -2.13 11.30 11.58
CA SER A 103 -2.99 11.29 12.77
C SER A 103 -2.20 11.24 14.07
N MET A 104 -1.10 10.48 14.10
CA MET A 104 -0.25 10.35 15.28
C MET A 104 0.56 11.63 15.52
N ILE A 105 1.06 12.27 14.46
CA ILE A 105 1.79 13.55 14.52
C ILE A 105 0.87 14.65 15.08
N VAL A 106 -0.37 14.73 14.59
CA VAL A 106 -1.36 15.70 15.06
C VAL A 106 -1.70 15.47 16.55
N LEU A 107 -1.87 14.22 16.97
CA LEU A 107 -2.11 13.87 18.36
C LEU A 107 -0.95 14.27 19.28
N LEU A 108 0.28 13.96 18.88
CA LEU A 108 1.50 14.30 19.63
C LEU A 108 1.67 15.82 19.77
N GLY A 109 1.55 16.55 18.65
CA GLY A 109 1.65 18.01 18.67
C GLY A 109 0.54 18.66 19.49
N GLY A 110 -0.68 18.13 19.38
CA GLY A 110 -1.82 18.60 20.14
C GLY A 110 -1.64 18.40 21.65
N TYR A 111 -1.20 17.21 22.07
CA TYR A 111 -0.95 16.92 23.48
C TYR A 111 0.18 17.78 24.05
N LEU A 112 1.25 18.00 23.28
CA LEU A 112 2.36 18.86 23.66
C LEU A 112 1.90 20.33 23.84
N GLY A 113 1.07 20.84 22.93
CA GLY A 113 0.49 22.17 23.04
C GLY A 113 -0.40 22.32 24.28
N LEU A 114 -1.20 21.31 24.58
CA LEU A 114 -2.07 21.31 25.77
C LEU A 114 -1.28 21.21 27.07
N TYR A 115 -0.17 20.47 27.06
CA TYR A 115 0.76 20.41 28.18
C TYR A 115 1.39 21.78 28.45
N LEU A 116 1.89 22.46 27.42
CA LEU A 116 2.45 23.81 27.56
C LEU A 116 1.40 24.86 27.99
N ALA A 117 0.17 24.75 27.48
CA ALA A 117 -0.94 25.60 27.92
C ALA A 117 -1.29 25.37 29.40
N SER A 118 -1.28 24.10 29.85
CA SER A 118 -1.59 23.77 31.25
C SER A 118 -0.58 24.36 32.23
N THR A 119 0.71 24.39 31.87
CA THR A 119 1.78 24.91 32.73
C THR A 119 1.84 26.43 32.75
N THR A 120 1.42 27.11 31.68
CA THR A 120 1.47 28.57 31.55
C THR A 120 0.18 29.25 31.99
N LEU A 121 -0.98 28.65 31.75
CA LEU A 121 -2.30 29.25 31.99
C LEU A 121 -3.00 28.71 33.25
N HIS A 122 -2.38 27.77 33.99
CA HIS A 122 -2.96 27.13 35.19
C HIS A 122 -4.42 26.66 34.94
N MET A 123 -4.59 25.82 33.91
CA MET A 123 -5.91 25.30 33.55
C MET A 123 -6.44 24.33 34.61
N SER A 124 -7.75 24.41 34.89
CA SER A 124 -8.45 23.44 35.72
C SER A 124 -8.41 22.04 35.09
N SER A 125 -8.45 20.97 35.91
CA SER A 125 -8.44 19.58 35.41
C SER A 125 -9.60 19.28 34.45
N ASN A 126 -10.75 19.96 34.60
CA ASN A 126 -11.87 19.81 33.67
C ASN A 126 -11.56 20.39 32.29
N ASP A 127 -10.93 21.56 32.24
CA ASP A 127 -10.56 22.22 30.97
C ASP A 127 -9.46 21.43 30.24
N TYR A 128 -8.55 20.81 31.00
CA TYR A 128 -7.54 19.91 30.46
C TYR A 128 -8.15 18.66 29.81
N LEU A 129 -9.12 18.02 30.47
CA LEU A 129 -9.85 16.87 29.93
C LEU A 129 -10.64 17.21 28.67
N VAL A 130 -11.37 18.34 28.68
CA VAL A 130 -12.11 18.84 27.51
C VAL A 130 -11.15 19.14 26.36
N GLY A 131 -9.99 19.71 26.67
CA GLY A 131 -8.92 19.96 25.70
C GLY A 131 -8.40 18.69 25.02
N ILE A 132 -8.11 17.64 25.77
CA ILE A 132 -7.69 16.34 25.21
C ILE A 132 -8.77 15.77 24.30
N LEU A 133 -10.03 15.80 24.74
CA LEU A 133 -11.18 15.33 23.97
C LEU A 133 -11.34 16.09 22.66
N ALA A 134 -11.20 17.42 22.70
CA ALA A 134 -11.27 18.28 21.52
C ALA A 134 -10.17 17.93 20.51
N ILE A 135 -8.93 17.74 20.96
CA ILE A 135 -7.79 17.36 20.09
C ILE A 135 -7.97 15.98 19.48
N PHE A 136 -8.50 15.03 20.25
CA PHE A 136 -8.79 13.70 19.75
C PHE A 136 -9.80 13.75 18.60
N VAL A 137 -10.92 14.46 18.76
CA VAL A 137 -11.93 14.62 17.71
C VAL A 137 -11.34 15.34 16.49
N LEU A 138 -10.56 16.40 16.70
CA LEU A 138 -9.90 17.14 15.62
C LEU A 138 -8.94 16.25 14.80
N SER A 139 -8.20 15.37 15.47
CA SER A 139 -7.29 14.42 14.81
C SER A 139 -8.03 13.45 13.89
N ILE A 140 -9.23 12.99 14.30
CA ILE A 140 -10.08 12.09 13.50
C ILE A 140 -10.59 12.82 12.26
N ILE A 141 -11.10 14.05 12.43
CA ILE A 141 -11.65 14.86 11.33
C ILE A 141 -10.55 15.15 10.29
N ILE A 142 -9.36 15.56 10.73
CA ILE A 142 -8.22 15.82 9.84
C ILE A 142 -7.84 14.55 9.08
N ASN A 143 -7.73 13.41 9.77
CA ASN A 143 -7.38 12.14 9.14
C ASN A 143 -8.42 11.72 8.09
N PHE A 144 -9.71 11.89 8.37
CA PHE A 144 -10.78 11.62 7.41
C PHE A 144 -10.71 12.55 6.19
N ALA A 145 -10.54 13.85 6.41
CA ALA A 145 -10.45 14.85 5.34
C ALA A 145 -9.22 14.61 4.45
N VAL A 146 -8.07 14.28 5.04
CA VAL A 146 -6.83 14.00 4.32
C VAL A 146 -6.95 12.71 3.49
N ARG A 147 -7.53 11.64 4.03
CA ARG A 147 -7.80 10.40 3.27
C ARG A 147 -8.78 10.62 2.13
N ALA A 148 -9.85 11.38 2.36
CA ALA A 148 -10.82 11.75 1.33
C ALA A 148 -10.19 12.62 0.23
N SER A 149 -9.31 13.55 0.60
CA SER A 149 -8.59 14.40 -0.36
C SER A 149 -7.57 13.59 -1.17
N TYR A 150 -6.82 12.70 -0.53
CA TYR A 150 -5.85 11.82 -1.22
C TYR A 150 -6.56 10.90 -2.22
N THR A 151 -7.63 10.24 -1.81
CA THR A 151 -8.43 9.40 -2.72
C THR A 151 -9.03 10.19 -3.88
N ARG A 152 -9.46 11.44 -3.66
CA ARG A 152 -9.91 12.34 -4.74
C ARG A 152 -8.78 12.77 -5.67
N LYS A 153 -7.60 13.14 -5.14
CA LYS A 153 -6.43 13.52 -5.94
C LYS A 153 -5.91 12.37 -6.78
N VAL A 154 -5.84 11.16 -6.22
CA VAL A 154 -5.48 9.96 -6.97
C VAL A 154 -6.47 9.68 -8.11
N ARG A 155 -7.76 9.99 -7.91
CA ARG A 155 -8.78 9.90 -8.99
C ARG A 155 -8.70 11.03 -10.02
N ALA A 156 -8.15 12.20 -9.67
CA ALA A 156 -8.12 13.39 -10.53
C ALA A 156 -6.79 13.58 -11.29
N GLN A 157 -5.71 12.94 -10.84
CA GLN A 157 -4.43 12.89 -11.55
C GLN A 157 -4.34 11.69 -12.53
N GLN A 158 -5.47 11.02 -12.77
CA GLN A 158 -5.67 9.96 -13.76
C GLN A 158 -6.65 10.44 -14.84
#